data_AF-A0A932JPF5-F1
#
_entry.id   AF-A0A932JPF5-F1
#
_cell.length_a   1.000
_cell.length_b   1.000
_cell.length_c   1.000
_cell.angle_alpha   90.00
_cell.angle_beta   90.00
_cell.angle_gamma   90.00
#
_symmetry.space_group_name_H-M   'P 1'
#
loop_
_entity.id
_entity.type
_entity.pdbx_description
1 polymer ?
#
loop_
_entity_poly.entity_id
_entity_poly.type
_entity_poly.pdbx_seq_one_letter_code
_entity_poly.pdbx_strand_id
1 'polypeptide(L)' 'MSVRDGRWLSPRHPAREAFERDFPKVDLEALAVYCPGCKAVVKLSRRSLNARTAGWCMACSRGVAA' A
#
# COMPACT_ATOMS: atom_id res chain seq x y z
N MET A 1 6.85 16.74 -8.09
CA MET A 1 5.71 15.81 -8.13
C MET A 1 5.08 15.77 -6.74
N SER A 2 3.87 16.30 -6.57
CA SER A 2 3.17 16.30 -5.27
C SER A 2 2.72 14.87 -4.93
N VAL A 3 3.24 14.32 -3.83
CA VAL A 3 2.84 13.02 -3.30
C VAL A 3 1.38 13.13 -2.82
N ARG A 4 0.49 12.29 -3.37
CA ARG A 4 -0.94 12.30 -3.06
C ARG A 4 -1.21 11.55 -1.75
N ASP A 5 -2.28 11.91 -1.03
CA ASP A 5 -2.75 11.12 0.11
C ASP A 5 -3.29 9.77 -0.37
N GLY A 6 -2.80 8.69 0.21
CA GLY A 6 -3.27 7.33 -0.05
C GLY A 6 -4.53 7.00 0.74
N ARG A 7 -5.13 5.85 0.44
CA ARG A 7 -6.31 5.32 1.13
C ARG A 7 -5.99 4.01 1.83
N TRP A 8 -6.57 3.77 2.99
CA TRP A 8 -6.45 2.47 3.66
C TRP A 8 -7.08 1.38 2.79
N LEU A 9 -6.41 0.23 2.69
CA LEU A 9 -7.02 -0.98 2.18
C LEU A 9 -8.03 -1.53 3.19
N SER A 10 -9.22 -1.85 2.69
CA SER A 10 -10.30 -2.48 3.44
C SER A 10 -10.66 -3.81 2.78
N PRO A 11 -10.89 -4.91 3.53
CA PRO A 11 -10.83 -5.03 4.98
C PRO A 11 -9.41 -4.87 5.54
N ARG A 12 -9.26 -4.57 6.84
CA ARG A 12 -7.94 -4.48 7.48
C ARG A 12 -7.23 -5.83 7.32
N HIS A 13 -6.16 -5.87 6.51
CA HIS A 13 -5.29 -7.04 6.48
C HIS A 13 -4.69 -7.20 7.89
N PRO A 14 -4.88 -8.34 8.56
CA PRO A 14 -4.48 -8.54 9.96
C PRO A 14 -2.96 -8.57 10.13
N ALA A 15 -2.23 -8.89 9.06
CA ALA A 15 -0.78 -8.97 9.05
C ALA A 15 -0.23 -8.68 7.64
N ARG A 16 1.08 -8.40 7.56
CA ARG A 16 1.76 -8.10 6.29
C ARG A 16 1.70 -9.28 5.33
N GLU A 17 1.75 -10.49 5.84
CA GLU A 17 1.73 -11.74 5.07
C GLU A 17 0.40 -11.90 4.31
N ALA A 18 -0.72 -11.53 4.95
CA ALA A 18 -2.02 -11.51 4.28
C ALA A 18 -2.07 -10.48 3.14
N PHE A 19 -1.50 -9.30 3.38
CA PHE A 19 -1.36 -8.27 2.35
C PHE A 19 -0.48 -8.75 1.18
N GLU A 20 0.65 -9.40 1.45
CA GLU A 20 1.55 -9.91 0.40
C GLU A 20 0.93 -11.06 -0.40
N ARG A 21 0.04 -11.86 0.20
CA ARG A 21 -0.78 -12.85 -0.52
C ARG A 21 -1.77 -12.20 -1.49
N ASP A 22 -2.42 -11.11 -1.08
CA ASP A 22 -3.42 -10.40 -1.89
C ASP A 22 -2.76 -9.52 -2.99
N PHE A 23 -1.53 -9.06 -2.73
CA PHE A 23 -0.72 -8.28 -3.66
C PHE A 23 0.62 -8.98 -3.96
N PRO A 24 0.60 -10.12 -4.66
CA PRO A 24 1.78 -10.97 -4.84
C PRO A 24 2.79 -10.38 -5.83
N LYS A 25 2.35 -9.53 -6.77
CA LYS A 25 3.22 -8.98 -7.82
C LYS A 25 3.97 -7.76 -7.28
N VAL A 26 5.23 -7.62 -7.69
CA VAL A 26 6.04 -6.43 -7.40
C VAL A 26 5.89 -5.45 -8.55
N ASP A 27 5.65 -4.18 -8.22
CA ASP A 27 5.60 -3.07 -9.16
C ASP A 27 6.89 -2.25 -9.05
N LEU A 28 7.68 -2.21 -10.13
CA LEU A 28 8.96 -1.52 -10.17
C LEU A 28 8.81 -0.02 -10.44
N GLU A 29 7.66 0.41 -10.98
CA GLU A 29 7.28 1.81 -11.17
C GLU A 29 6.42 2.31 -10.00
N ALA A 30 6.76 1.86 -8.79
CA ALA A 30 5.98 2.08 -7.58
C ALA A 30 5.73 3.58 -7.32
N LEU A 31 4.45 3.97 -7.40
CA LEU A 31 3.99 5.29 -6.97
C LEU A 31 4.17 5.44 -5.45
N ALA A 32 4.45 6.65 -4.97
CA ALA A 32 4.49 6.96 -3.55
C ALA A 32 3.25 7.79 -3.14
N VAL A 33 2.68 7.46 -1.98
CA VAL A 33 1.55 8.19 -1.37
C VAL A 33 1.80 8.46 0.10
N TYR A 34 1.10 9.43 0.69
CA TYR A 34 1.12 9.61 2.14
C TYR A 34 0.17 8.65 2.82
N CYS A 35 0.61 8.02 3.91
CA CYS A 35 -0.25 7.21 4.75
C CYS A 35 -1.34 8.10 5.38
N PRO A 36 -2.63 7.74 5.27
CA PRO A 36 -3.71 8.51 5.87
C PRO A 36 -3.67 8.55 7.41
N GLY A 37 -2.95 7.63 8.07
CA GLY A 37 -2.80 7.60 9.53
C GLY A 37 -1.62 8.43 10.04
N CYS A 38 -0.41 8.06 9.65
CA CYS A 38 0.83 8.65 10.18
C CYS A 38 1.48 9.70 9.26
N LYS A 39 0.90 9.97 8.07
CA LYS A 39 1.47 10.84 7.04
C LYS A 39 2.88 10.47 6.56
N ALA A 40 3.38 9.28 6.91
CA ALA A 40 4.62 8.76 6.35
C ALA A 40 4.45 8.44 4.85
N VAL A 41 5.52 8.57 4.08
CA VAL A 41 5.54 8.18 2.67
C VAL A 41 5.51 6.65 2.55
N VAL A 42 4.55 6.12 1.80
CA VAL A 42 4.36 4.69 1.52
C VAL A 42 4.54 4.45 0.03
N LYS A 43 5.48 3.57 -0.33
CA LYS A 43 5.68 3.13 -1.73
C LYS A 43 4.70 2.01 -2.08
N LEU A 44 3.88 2.22 -3.11
CA LEU A 44 2.92 1.28 -3.65
C LEU A 44 3.61 0.26 -4.58
N SER A 45 4.51 -0.52 -3.99
CA SER A 45 5.38 -1.47 -4.70
C SER A 45 4.77 -2.85 -4.92
N ARG A 46 3.51 -3.06 -4.52
CA ARG A 46 2.82 -4.33 -4.65
C ARG A 46 1.57 -4.17 -5.52
N ARG A 47 1.31 -5.14 -6.38
CA ARG A 47 0.18 -5.14 -7.32
C ARG A 47 -0.64 -6.42 -7.14
N SER A 48 -1.97 -6.27 -7.08
CA SER A 48 -2.89 -7.40 -7.03
C SER A 48 -3.16 -7.96 -8.42
N LEU A 49 -3.80 -9.13 -8.48
CA LEU A 49 -4.24 -9.74 -9.74
C LEU A 49 -5.25 -8.86 -10.50
N ASN A 50 -5.99 -8.01 -9.77
CA ASN A 50 -6.96 -7.08 -10.33
C ASN A 50 -6.33 -5.73 -10.71
N ALA A 51 -5.01 -5.70 -10.94
CA ALA A 51 -4.24 -4.51 -11.32
C ALA A 51 -4.29 -3.33 -10.32
N ARG A 52 -4.69 -3.56 -9.07
CA ARG A 52 -4.63 -2.52 -8.02
C ARG A 52 -3.22 -2.48 -7.43
N THR A 53 -2.67 -1.27 -7.27
CA THR A 53 -1.37 -1.05 -6.62
C THR A 53 -1.54 -0.64 -5.17
N ALA A 54 -0.70 -1.19 -4.31
CA ALA A 54 -0.72 -0.98 -2.88
C ALA A 54 0.67 -1.07 -2.27
N GLY A 55 0.80 -0.52 -1.08
CA GLY A 55 2.01 -0.55 -0.27
C GLY A 55 1.67 -0.82 1.19
N TRP A 56 2.65 -1.30 1.94
CA TRP A 56 2.51 -1.53 3.36
C TRP A 56 3.10 -0.37 4.15
N CYS A 57 2.31 0.23 5.03
CA CYS A 57 2.80 1.24 5.95
C CYS A 57 3.36 0.57 7.21
N MET A 58 4.68 0.65 7.42
CA MET A 58 5.35 0.05 8.58
C MET A 58 4.93 0.70 9.91
N ALA A 59 4.76 2.03 9.95
CA ALA A 59 4.40 2.75 11.17
C ALA A 59 2.98 2.46 11.67
N CYS A 60 2.06 2.10 10.77
CA CYS A 60 0.68 1.81 11.11
C CYS A 60 0.31 0.33 10.96
N SER A 61 1.27 -0.52 10.57
CA SER A 61 1.09 -1.94 10.27
C SER A 61 -0.16 -2.24 9.44
N ARG A 62 -0.31 -1.54 8.31
CA ARG A 62 -1.53 -1.60 7.50
C ARG A 62 -1.27 -1.28 6.03
N GLY A 63 -2.08 -1.88 5.15
CA GLY A 63 -2.04 -1.65 3.71
C GLY A 63 -2.62 -0.29 3.31
N VAL A 64 -1.96 0.36 2.37
CA VAL A 64 -2.36 1.65 1.77
C VAL A 64 -2.38 1.48 0.25
N ALA A 65 -3.38 2.03 -0.42
CA ALA A 65 -3.50 2.08 -1.86
C ALA A 65 -3.47 3.54 -2.35
N ALA A 66 -3.29 3.73 -3.66
CA ALA A 66 -3.48 5.02 -4.33
C ALA A 66 -4.95 5.49 -4.26
#